data_AF-A0A0L8JPY6-F1
#
_entry.id   AF-A0A0L8JPY6-F1
#
_cell.length_a   1.000
_cell.length_b   1.000
_cell.length_c   1.000
_cell.angle_alpha   90.00
_cell.angle_beta   90.00
_cell.angle_gamma   90.00
#
_symmetry.space_group_name_H-M   'P 1'
#
loop_
_entity.id
_entity.type
_entity.pdbx_description
1 polymer ?
#
loop_
_entity_poly.entity_id
_entity_poly.type
_entity_poly.pdbx_seq_one_letter_code
_entity_poly.pdbx_strand_id
1 'polypeptide(L)' 'MRTTSDQDFCLTAYSDHDVYTEHCSGSVWQRWSEEWDGDHGVWRLKHAATGWCITDYDRGLQIGVDPLNYWDSRQWWR' A
#
# COMPACT_ATOMS: atom_id res chain seq x y z
N MET A 1 -0.17 -7.89 -4.11
CA MET A 1 -1.60 -7.68 -4.43
C MET A 1 -1.74 -7.68 -5.95
N ARG A 2 -2.70 -8.40 -6.55
CA ARG A 2 -2.84 -8.51 -8.01
C ARG A 2 -3.98 -7.62 -8.51
N THR A 3 -3.89 -7.12 -9.74
CA THR A 3 -5.02 -6.42 -10.36
C THR A 3 -6.11 -7.41 -10.78
N THR A 4 -7.37 -6.97 -10.79
CA THR A 4 -8.51 -7.79 -11.19
C THR A 4 -8.77 -7.77 -12.69
N SER A 5 -8.37 -6.69 -13.38
CA SER A 5 -8.52 -6.54 -14.82
C SER A 5 -7.45 -7.28 -15.62
N ASP A 6 -6.24 -7.36 -15.07
CA ASP A 6 -5.11 -8.06 -15.67
C ASP A 6 -4.31 -8.79 -14.56
N GLN A 7 -4.52 -10.10 -14.47
CA GLN A 7 -3.96 -10.92 -13.39
C GLN A 7 -2.43 -11.04 -13.45
N ASP A 8 -1.81 -10.57 -14.54
CA ASP A 8 -0.36 -10.55 -14.71
C ASP A 8 0.29 -9.33 -14.07
N PHE A 9 -0.48 -8.34 -13.60
CA PHE A 9 0.03 -7.17 -12.91
C PHE A 9 -0.17 -7.21 -11.39
N CYS A 10 0.85 -6.77 -10.69
CA CYS A 10 0.93 -6.68 -9.24
C CYS A 10 1.19 -5.24 -8.81
N LEU A 11 0.54 -4.85 -7.71
CA LEU A 11 0.83 -3.60 -7.00
C LEU A 11 2.26 -3.68 -6.45
N THR A 12 3.09 -2.74 -6.86
CA THR A 12 4.52 -2.67 -6.55
C THR A 12 4.82 -1.29 -5.98
N ALA A 13 5.70 -1.21 -4.99
CA ALA A 13 6.17 0.07 -4.49
C ALA A 13 7.67 0.00 -4.21
N TYR A 14 8.31 1.16 -4.19
CA TYR A 14 9.73 1.28 -3.85
C TYR A 14 9.91 2.28 -2.70
N SER A 15 11.14 2.72 -2.50
CA SER A 15 11.48 3.74 -1.49
C SER A 15 11.33 5.18 -2.03
N ASP A 16 10.64 5.37 -3.15
CA ASP A 16 10.43 6.64 -3.85
C ASP A 16 9.06 7.29 -3.55
N HIS A 17 8.30 6.73 -2.60
CA HIS A 17 6.95 7.17 -2.18
C HIS A 17 5.82 6.87 -3.18
N ASP A 18 6.14 6.31 -4.34
CA ASP A 18 5.16 6.01 -5.38
C ASP A 18 4.76 4.52 -5.38
N VAL A 19 3.58 4.27 -5.95
CA VAL A 19 3.03 2.93 -6.16
C VAL A 19 2.75 2.73 -7.63
N TYR A 20 3.13 1.57 -8.13
CA TYR A 20 3.12 1.19 -9.54
C TYR A 20 2.36 -0.12 -9.76
N THR A 21 1.99 -0.36 -11.01
CA THR A 21 1.56 -1.69 -11.48
C THR A 21 2.65 -2.25 -12.38
N GLU A 22 3.21 -3.38 -11.99
CA GLU A 22 4.25 -4.07 -12.77
C GLU A 22 3.90 -5.54 -12.94
N HIS A 23 4.55 -6.23 -13.87
CA HIS A 23 4.37 -7.67 -13.99
C HIS A 23 4.69 -8.39 -12.68
N CYS A 24 3.81 -9.33 -12.31
CA CYS A 24 3.96 -10.12 -11.10
C CYS A 24 5.22 -11.00 -11.18
N SER A 25 6.19 -10.70 -10.33
CA SER A 25 7.46 -11.42 -10.21
C SER A 25 7.58 -12.23 -8.91
N GLY A 26 6.70 -11.96 -7.93
CA GLY A 26 6.77 -12.56 -6.59
C GLY A 26 7.81 -11.91 -5.66
N SER A 27 8.44 -10.83 -6.14
CA SER A 27 9.39 -9.99 -5.40
C SER A 27 8.80 -9.42 -4.11
N VAL A 28 9.66 -9.15 -3.12
CA VAL A 28 9.25 -8.52 -1.84
C VAL A 28 8.66 -7.12 -2.05
N TRP A 29 9.10 -6.41 -3.09
CA TRP A 29 8.57 -5.10 -3.52
C TRP A 29 7.12 -5.14 -4.03
N GLN A 30 6.56 -6.35 -4.19
CA GLN A 30 5.17 -6.58 -4.65
C GLN A 30 4.30 -7.21 -3.55
N ARG A 31 4.84 -7.32 -2.34
CA ARG A 31 4.18 -7.96 -1.19
C ARG A 31 3.66 -6.91 -0.22
N TRP A 32 2.45 -7.18 0.26
CA TRP A 32 1.69 -6.30 1.12
C TRP A 32 1.06 -7.12 2.23
N SER A 33 1.00 -6.56 3.44
CA SER A 33 0.36 -7.17 4.60
C SER A 33 -0.71 -6.24 5.14
N GLU A 34 -1.83 -6.81 5.55
CA GLU A 34 -2.90 -6.10 6.24
C GLU A 34 -2.62 -6.11 7.75
N GLU A 35 -2.68 -4.93 8.37
CA GLU A 35 -2.52 -4.75 9.80
C GLU A 35 -3.75 -4.03 10.36
N TRP A 36 -4.39 -4.63 11.36
CA TRP A 36 -5.53 -4.05 12.04
C TRP A 36 -5.06 -3.08 13.13
N ASP A 37 -5.50 -1.82 13.06
CA ASP A 37 -5.40 -0.87 14.15
C ASP A 37 -6.70 -0.88 14.95
N GLY A 38 -6.67 -1.55 16.10
CA GLY A 38 -7.83 -1.68 17.00
C GLY A 38 -8.24 -0.38 17.71
N ASP A 39 -7.33 0.58 17.85
CA ASP A 39 -7.63 1.85 18.53
C ASP A 39 -8.46 2.77 17.62
N HIS A 40 -8.16 2.75 16.33
CA HIS A 40 -8.86 3.56 15.32
C HIS A 40 -9.95 2.80 14.57
N GLY A 41 -9.98 1.46 14.69
CA GLY A 41 -10.93 0.60 13.97
C GLY A 41 -10.72 0.63 12.46
N VAL A 42 -9.47 0.59 12.00
CA VAL A 42 -9.09 0.72 10.58
C VAL A 42 -8.03 -0.31 10.19
N TRP A 43 -7.96 -0.63 8.90
CA TRP A 43 -6.86 -1.41 8.34
C TRP A 43 -5.75 -0.51 7.83
N ARG A 44 -4.52 -0.98 7.93
CA ARG A 44 -3.36 -0.42 7.24
C ARG A 44 -2.78 -1.47 6.30
N LEU A 45 -2.52 -1.11 5.06
CA LEU A 45 -1.79 -1.96 4.13
C LEU A 45 -0.31 -1.58 4.18
N LYS A 46 0.52 -2.47 4.72
CA LYS A 46 1.96 -2.28 4.83
C LYS A 46 2.71 -2.96 3.70
N HIS A 47 3.65 -2.24 3.12
CA HIS A 47 4.57 -2.73 2.12
C HIS A 47 5.66 -3.58 2.77
N ALA A 48 5.87 -4.81 2.28
CA ALA A 48 6.74 -5.77 2.95
C ALA A 48 8.23 -5.37 2.92
N ALA A 49 8.69 -4.68 1.86
CA ALA A 49 10.10 -4.33 1.72
C ALA A 49 10.50 -3.13 2.60
N THR A 50 9.63 -2.12 2.71
CA THR A 50 9.94 -0.86 3.40
C THR A 50 9.24 -0.71 4.75
N GLY A 51 8.18 -1.48 5.02
CA GLY A 51 7.31 -1.31 6.18
C GLY A 51 6.38 -0.09 6.10
N TRP A 52 6.36 0.61 4.96
CA TRP A 52 5.56 1.82 4.74
C TRP A 52 4.10 1.47 4.46
N CYS A 53 3.19 2.38 4.78
CA CYS A 53 1.77 2.22 4.60
C CYS A 53 1.32 2.81 3.26
N ILE A 54 0.39 2.13 2.57
CA ILE A 54 -0.36 2.76 1.48
C ILE A 54 -1.05 3.99 2.03
N THR A 55 -0.80 5.11 1.37
CA THR A 55 -1.29 6.43 1.72
C THR A 55 -2.09 6.98 0.55
N ASP A 56 -3.29 7.50 0.81
CA ASP A 56 -4.04 8.23 -0.20
C ASP A 56 -3.50 9.66 -0.34
N TYR A 57 -3.46 10.12 -1.58
CA TYR A 57 -3.12 11.49 -1.93
C TYR A 57 -4.19 12.04 -2.86
N ASP A 58 -4.22 13.37 -2.97
CA ASP A 58 -5.15 14.09 -3.84
C ASP A 58 -6.62 13.63 -3.67
N ARG A 59 -7.04 13.43 -2.41
CA ARG A 59 -8.40 12.99 -2.03
C ARG A 59 -8.80 11.67 -2.68
N GLY A 60 -7.85 10.72 -2.76
CA GLY A 60 -8.05 9.39 -3.32
C GLY A 60 -7.84 9.29 -4.84
N LEU A 61 -7.38 10.36 -5.50
CA LEU A 61 -7.02 10.33 -6.92
C LEU A 61 -5.60 9.79 -7.16
N GLN A 62 -4.78 9.73 -6.11
CA GLN A 62 -3.45 9.15 -6.15
C GLN A 62 -3.23 8.25 -4.93
N ILE A 63 -2.47 7.17 -5.14
CA ILE A 63 -2.00 6.31 -4.05
C ILE A 63 -0.47 6.27 -4.08
N GLY A 64 0.15 6.25 -2.91
CA GLY A 64 1.58 6.09 -2.75
C GLY A 64 1.89 5.38 -1.44
N VAL A 65 3.11 5.51 -0.95
CA VAL A 65 3.56 4.91 0.31
C VAL A 65 4.33 5.90 1.17
N ASP A 66 4.01 5.92 2.47
CA ASP A 66 4.72 6.72 3.47
C ASP A 66 5.06 5.89 4.71
N PRO A 67 6.10 6.26 5.48
CA PRO A 67 6.28 5.74 6.82
C PRO A 67 5.00 5.84 7.65
N LEU A 68 4.80 4.86 8.54
CA LEU A 68 3.62 4.80 9.39
C LEU A 68 3.46 6.10 10.20
N ASN A 69 2.32 6.75 10.03
CA ASN A 69 1.87 7.85 10.86
C ASN A 69 0.48 7.53 11.41
N TYR A 70 0.41 7.24 12.72
CA TYR A 70 -0.82 6.82 13.38
C TYR A 70 -1.97 7.82 13.24
N TRP A 71 -1.64 9.11 13.15
CA TRP A 71 -2.61 10.20 13.09
C TRP A 71 -2.96 10.61 11.67
N ASP A 72 -2.35 9.98 10.67
CA ASP A 72 -2.63 10.25 9.28
C ASP A 72 -3.78 9.37 8.79
N SER A 73 -4.97 9.96 8.72
CA SER A 73 -6.16 9.26 8.24
C SER A 73 -6.06 8.82 6.79
N ARG A 74 -5.10 9.35 6.03
CA ARG A 74 -4.81 8.95 4.66
C ARG A 74 -4.27 7.52 4.54
N GLN A 75 -3.78 6.98 5.66
CA GLN A 75 -3.28 5.62 5.77
C GLN A 75 -4.34 4.63 6.28
N TRP A 76 -5.61 5.06 6.40
CA TRP A 76 -6.70 4.27 6.99
C TRP A 76 -7.61 3.69 5.92
N TRP A 77 -7.70 2.37 5.87
CA TRP A 77 -8.44 1.62 4.86
C TRP A 77 -9.61 0.86 5.50
N ARG A 78 -10.74 0.79 4.78
CA ARG A 78 -12.00 0.17 5.21
C ARG A 78 -12.67 -0.57 4.06
#